data_AF-A0A535LAE3-F1
#
_entry.id   AF-A0A535LAE3-F1
#
_cell.length_a   1.000
_cell.length_b   1.000
_cell.length_c   1.000
_cell.angle_alpha   90.00
_cell.angle_beta   90.00
_cell.angle_gamma   90.00
#
_symmetry.space_group_name_H-M   'P 1'
#
loop_
_entity.id
_entity.type
_entity.pdbx_description
1 polymer ?
#
loop_
_entity_poly.entity_id
_entity_poly.type
_entity_poly.pdbx_seq_one_letter_code
_entity_poly.pdbx_strand_id
1 'polypeptide(L)' 'MPEFMDVHEGMTGITPEALAEAHQADLDIQDDEGVNFKHAWADPKTGKVFCLS' A
#
# COMPACT_ATOMS: atom_id res chain seq x y z
N MET A 1 3.83 16.18 10.37
CA MET A 1 4.64 15.19 9.63
C MET A 1 4.35 15.37 8.16
N PRO A 2 5.35 15.28 7.26
CA PRO A 2 5.08 15.24 5.82
C PRO A 2 4.17 14.05 5.49
N GLU A 3 3.44 14.17 4.39
CA GLU A 3 2.67 13.06 3.81
C GLU A 3 3.31 12.62 2.51
N PHE A 4 3.28 11.32 2.24
CA PHE A 4 3.87 10.73 1.04
C PHE A 4 2.85 9.88 0.31
N MET A 5 2.88 9.97 -1.02
CA MET A 5 2.11 9.10 -1.91
C MET A 5 3.11 8.27 -2.72
N ASP A 6 3.12 6.96 -2.50
CA ASP A 6 3.85 6.02 -3.35
C ASP A 6 2.91 5.38 -4.40
N VAL A 7 3.53 4.83 -5.44
CA VAL A 7 2.83 4.12 -6.51
C VAL A 7 3.59 2.84 -6.83
N HIS A 8 2.93 1.71 -6.63
CA HIS A 8 3.39 0.41 -7.11
C HIS A 8 2.72 0.09 -8.44
N GLU A 9 3.48 -0.44 -9.39
CA GLU A 9 3.01 -0.78 -10.73
C GLU A 9 3.21 -2.28 -11.03
N GLY A 10 2.49 -2.80 -12.03
CA GLY A 10 2.59 -4.21 -12.44
C GLY A 10 1.70 -5.17 -11.64
N MET A 11 0.80 -4.65 -10.82
CA MET A 11 -0.09 -5.42 -9.94
C MET A 11 -1.43 -5.79 -10.61
N THR A 12 -1.43 -6.08 -11.92
CA THR A 12 -2.66 -6.39 -12.66
C THR A 12 -3.34 -7.63 -12.08
N GLY A 13 -4.63 -7.54 -11.78
CA GLY A 13 -5.40 -8.62 -11.16
C GLY A 13 -5.21 -8.77 -9.66
N ILE A 14 -4.58 -7.81 -8.96
CA ILE A 14 -4.50 -7.82 -7.49
C ILE A 14 -5.89 -7.97 -6.87
N THR A 15 -6.02 -8.89 -5.91
CA THR A 15 -7.28 -9.14 -5.21
C THR A 15 -7.38 -8.29 -3.94
N PRO A 16 -8.59 -8.08 -3.40
CA PRO A 16 -8.76 -7.41 -2.10
C PRO A 16 -7.95 -8.07 -0.98
N GLU A 17 -7.87 -9.40 -0.96
CA GLU A 17 -7.12 -10.16 0.04
C GLU A 17 -5.62 -9.92 -0.08
N ALA A 18 -5.08 -9.93 -1.31
CA ALA A 18 -3.67 -9.65 -1.55
C ALA A 18 -3.30 -8.20 -1.21
N LEU A 19 -4.18 -7.23 -1.49
CA LEU A 19 -3.97 -5.85 -1.07
C LEU A 19 -3.97 -5.70 0.46
N ALA A 20 -4.91 -6.38 1.14
CA ALA A 20 -4.99 -6.36 2.60
C ALA A 20 -3.76 -7.02 3.25
N GLU A 21 -3.29 -8.15 2.71
CA GLU A 21 -2.07 -8.81 3.17
C GLU A 21 -0.83 -7.92 2.98
N ALA A 22 -0.70 -7.29 1.82
CA ALA A 22 0.41 -6.37 1.55
C ALA A 22 0.40 -5.17 2.50
N HIS A 23 -0.77 -4.54 2.69
CA HIS A 23 -0.90 -3.42 3.61
C HIS A 23 -0.65 -3.83 5.06
N GLN A 24 -1.07 -5.02 5.47
CA GLN A 24 -0.78 -5.54 6.82
C GLN A 24 0.73 -5.73 7.03
N ALA A 25 1.45 -6.22 6.02
CA ALA A 25 2.91 -6.36 6.11
C ALA A 25 3.63 -5.01 6.30
N ASP A 26 3.14 -3.93 5.67
CA ASP A 26 3.64 -2.57 5.91
C ASP A 26 3.36 -2.12 7.35
N LEU A 27 2.14 -2.36 7.85
CA LEU A 27 1.72 -1.98 9.21
C LEU A 27 2.51 -2.72 10.29
N ASP A 28 2.89 -3.98 10.05
CA ASP A 28 3.61 -4.83 11.00
C ASP A 28 5.02 -4.29 11.34
N ILE A 29 5.64 -3.50 10.46
CA ILE A 29 7.00 -2.95 10.64
C ILE A 29 7.07 -1.42 10.67
N GLN A 30 5.96 -0.70 10.44
CA GLN A 30 5.98 0.76 10.24
C GLN A 30 6.60 1.54 11.41
N ASP A 31 6.40 1.07 12.64
CA ASP A 31 6.88 1.74 13.86
C ASP A 31 8.40 1.65 13.98
N ASP A 32 9.02 0.57 13.49
CA ASP A 32 10.47 0.39 13.49
C ASP A 32 11.16 1.42 12.57
N GLU A 33 10.46 1.87 11.53
CA GLU A 33 10.93 2.87 10.57
C GLU A 33 10.39 4.29 10.83
N GLY A 34 9.53 4.47 11.84
CA GLY A 34 8.91 5.76 12.17
C GLY A 34 7.95 6.28 11.09
N VAL A 35 7.32 5.37 10.34
CA VAL A 35 6.34 5.65 9.28
C VAL A 35 4.92 5.40 9.82
N ASN A 36 3.90 5.98 9.18
CA ASN A 36 2.50 5.71 9.50
C ASN A 36 1.70 5.50 8.20
N PHE A 37 1.45 4.26 7.81
CA PHE A 37 0.64 3.97 6.62
C PHE A 37 -0.85 4.14 6.92
N LYS A 38 -1.49 5.10 6.26
CA LYS A 38 -2.88 5.49 6.52
C LYS A 38 -3.87 4.71 5.67
N HIS A 39 -3.56 4.59 4.38
CA HIS A 39 -4.48 4.03 3.39
C HIS A 39 -3.74 3.39 2.22
N ALA A 40 -4.34 2.33 1.69
CA ALA A 40 -3.93 1.69 0.44
C ALA A 40 -5.15 1.56 -0.50
N TRP A 41 -4.97 1.89 -1.78
CA TRP A 41 -5.97 1.72 -2.83
C TRP A 41 -5.36 0.99 -4.02
N ALA A 42 -6.12 0.09 -4.63
CA ALA A 42 -5.69 -0.63 -5.83
C ALA A 42 -6.65 -0.41 -7.00
N ASP A 43 -6.08 -0.33 -8.20
CA ASP A 43 -6.77 -0.52 -9.46
C ASP A 43 -6.28 -1.83 -10.10
N PRO A 44 -7.02 -2.95 -9.94
CA PRO A 44 -6.63 -4.24 -10.50
C PRO A 44 -6.61 -4.26 -12.02
N LYS A 45 -7.28 -3.32 -12.70
CA LYS A 45 -7.31 -3.28 -14.17
C LYS A 45 -6.01 -2.71 -14.73
N THR A 46 -5.55 -1.58 -14.20
CA THR A 46 -4.28 -0.98 -14.63
C THR A 46 -3.07 -1.57 -13.92
N GLY A 47 -3.28 -2.26 -12.80
CA GLY A 47 -2.21 -2.83 -11.98
C GLY A 47 -1.45 -1.78 -11.16
N LYS A 48 -2.13 -0.70 -10.78
CA LYS A 48 -1.57 0.34 -9.91
C LYS A 48 -2.07 0.17 -8.48
N VAL A 49 -1.17 0.33 -7.51
CA VAL A 49 -1.50 0.46 -6.09
C VAL A 49 -0.93 1.79 -5.59
N PHE A 50 -1.71 2.49 -4.78
CA PHE A 50 -1.40 3.79 -4.22
C PHE A 50 -1.44 3.66 -2.69
N CYS A 51 -0.35 4.01 -2.01
CA CYS A 51 -0.32 4.06 -0.55
C CYS A 51 -0.05 5.49 -0.06
N LEU A 52 -0.79 5.89 0.98
CA LEU A 52 -0.61 7.16 1.68
C LEU A 52 0.03 6.90 3.05
N SER A 53 1.14 7.57 3.34
CA SER A 53 1.73 7.66 4.68
C SER A 53 1.79 9.10 5.20
#